data_AF-A0AAU6AJC1-F1
#
_entry.id   AF-A0AAU6AJC1-F1
#
_cell.length_a   1.000
_cell.length_b   1.000
_cell.length_c   1.000
_cell.angle_alpha   90.00
_cell.angle_beta   90.00
_cell.angle_gamma   90.00
#
_symmetry.space_group_name_H-M   'P 1'
#
loop_
_entity.id
_entity.type
_entity.pdbx_description
1 polymer ?
#
loop_
_entity_poly.entity_id
_entity_poly.type
_entity_poly.pdbx_seq_one_letter_code
_entity_poly.pdbx_strand_id
1 'polypeptide(L)'
;MRALQNLRMDFLMLLPGNQRVVLEVDGMQHYTRNAGAEPDSAKYATAMAGDRDLKFRGNEVFRFGHDELRDRDGARPVVTEFLRTLLDPSPGRSFSVG
;
A
#
# COMPACT_ATOMS: atom_id res chain seq x y z
N MET A 1 0.54 -25.47 -0.65
CA MET A 1 0.93 -24.05 -0.78
C MET A 1 -0.22 -23.30 -1.46
N ARG A 2 -1.00 -22.50 -0.73
CA ARG A 2 -1.90 -21.53 -1.39
C ARG A 2 -1.00 -20.44 -1.96
N ALA A 3 -1.01 -20.28 -3.27
CA ALA A 3 -0.34 -19.17 -3.93
C ALA A 3 -0.81 -17.86 -3.30
N LEU A 4 0.12 -16.93 -3.08
CA LEU A 4 -0.10 -15.58 -2.55
C LEU A 4 -0.83 -14.70 -3.59
N GLN A 5 -1.93 -15.20 -4.15
CA GLN A 5 -2.69 -14.53 -5.21
C GLN A 5 -3.33 -13.22 -4.75
N ASN A 6 -3.38 -12.99 -3.44
CA ASN A 6 -3.91 -11.78 -2.82
C ASN A 6 -2.81 -10.80 -2.40
N LEU A 7 -1.52 -11.12 -2.62
CA LEU A 7 -0.40 -10.19 -2.45
C LEU A 7 -0.12 -9.50 -3.77
N ARG A 8 -0.96 -8.54 -4.16
CA ARG A 8 -0.64 -7.67 -5.29
C ARG A 8 0.22 -6.53 -4.77
N MET A 9 1.51 -6.78 -4.64
CA MET A 9 2.48 -5.71 -4.40
C MET A 9 2.81 -5.08 -5.76
N ASP A 10 2.50 -3.80 -5.93
CA ASP A 10 2.90 -3.11 -7.16
C ASP A 10 4.39 -2.77 -7.10
N PHE A 11 4.89 -2.35 -5.94
CA PHE A 11 6.32 -2.07 -5.73
C PHE A 11 6.80 -2.52 -4.33
N LEU A 12 8.00 -3.10 -4.26
CA LEU A 12 8.73 -3.38 -3.02
C LEU A 12 10.04 -2.57 -3.02
N MET A 13 10.23 -1.76 -1.99
CA MET A 13 11.45 -0.99 -1.74
C MET A 13 12.20 -1.59 -0.56
N LEU A 14 13.51 -1.80 -0.72
CA LEU A 14 14.42 -2.24 0.34
C LEU A 14 15.30 -1.04 0.73
N LEU A 15 15.11 -0.54 1.94
CA LEU A 15 15.79 0.63 2.46
C LEU A 15 16.86 0.21 3.49
N PRO A 16 17.84 1.08 3.80
CA PRO A 16 18.80 0.83 4.87
C PRO A 16 18.11 0.49 6.20
N GLY A 17 18.81 -0.25 7.07
CA GLY A 17 18.24 -0.67 8.36
C GLY A 17 17.23 -1.83 8.27
N ASN A 18 17.27 -2.62 7.18
CA ASN A 18 16.37 -3.75 6.94
C ASN A 18 14.89 -3.34 6.84
N GLN A 19 14.62 -2.08 6.49
CA GLN A 19 13.28 -1.57 6.29
C GLN A 19 12.76 -2.02 4.91
N ARG A 20 11.57 -2.61 4.90
CA ARG A 20 10.91 -3.12 3.70
C ARG A 20 9.60 -2.38 3.51
N VAL A 21 9.46 -1.65 2.40
CA VAL A 21 8.28 -0.84 2.12
C VAL A 21 7.57 -1.41 0.90
N VAL A 22 6.30 -1.73 1.05
CA VAL A 22 5.41 -2.13 -0.03
C VAL A 22 4.54 -0.93 -0.39
N LEU A 23 4.55 -0.56 -1.67
CA LEU A 23 3.64 0.43 -2.22
C LEU A 23 2.61 -0.28 -3.10
N GLU A 24 1.34 0.04 -2.88
CA GLU A 24 0.22 -0.47 -3.64
C GLU A 24 -0.59 0.72 -4.21
N VAL A 25 -1.05 0.58 -5.45
CA VAL A 25 -1.98 1.51 -6.07
C VAL A 25 -3.33 0.83 -6.10
N ASP A 26 -4.26 1.32 -5.30
CA ASP A 26 -5.56 0.73 -5.08
C ASP A 26 -6.65 1.64 -5.65
N GLY A 27 -7.57 1.09 -6.44
CA GLY A 27 -8.73 1.83 -6.94
C GLY A 27 -10.01 1.38 -6.26
N MET A 28 -11.02 2.26 -6.15
CA MET A 28 -12.40 1.89 -5.77
C MET A 28 -12.96 0.69 -6.56
N GLN A 29 -12.41 0.41 -7.75
CA GLN A 29 -12.77 -0.72 -8.60
C GLN A 29 -12.31 -2.09 -8.05
N HIS A 30 -11.40 -2.12 -7.08
CA HIS A 30 -10.93 -3.35 -6.43
C HIS A 30 -11.89 -3.87 -5.36
N TYR A 31 -12.70 -2.99 -4.77
CA TYR A 31 -13.66 -3.33 -3.70
C TYR A 31 -15.10 -3.34 -4.17
N THR A 32 -15.33 -3.39 -5.47
CA THR A 32 -16.67 -3.35 -6.03
C THR A 32 -16.95 -4.57 -6.89
N ARG A 33 -18.23 -4.93 -6.96
CA ARG A 33 -18.82 -5.87 -7.91
C ARG A 33 -19.69 -5.09 -8.88
N ASN A 34 -20.17 -5.75 -9.95
CA ASN A 34 -21.01 -5.12 -10.96
C ASN A 34 -20.36 -3.86 -11.58
N ALA A 35 -19.08 -3.97 -11.99
CA ALA A 35 -18.32 -2.90 -12.64
C ALA A 35 -18.23 -1.57 -11.86
N GLY A 36 -18.16 -1.62 -10.53
CA GLY A 36 -18.06 -0.42 -9.70
C GLY A 36 -19.35 -0.03 -8.98
N ALA A 37 -20.47 -0.65 -9.32
CA ALA A 37 -21.78 -0.21 -8.83
C ALA A 37 -22.06 -0.57 -7.37
N GLU A 38 -21.45 -1.63 -6.84
CA GLU A 38 -21.73 -2.11 -5.49
C GLU A 38 -20.46 -2.49 -4.73
N PRO A 39 -20.32 -2.11 -3.44
CA PRO A 39 -19.25 -2.61 -2.60
C PRO A 39 -19.28 -4.14 -2.46
N ASP A 40 -18.11 -4.75 -2.50
CA ASP A 40 -17.87 -6.17 -2.28
C ASP A 40 -17.06 -6.34 -0.99
N SER A 41 -17.79 -6.61 0.10
CA SER A 41 -17.22 -6.76 1.43
C SER A 41 -16.26 -7.95 1.55
N ALA A 42 -16.43 -8.99 0.73
CA ALA A 42 -15.55 -10.15 0.74
C ALA A 42 -14.18 -9.83 0.13
N LYS A 43 -14.16 -9.06 -0.97
CA LYS A 43 -12.91 -8.53 -1.55
C LYS A 43 -12.19 -7.60 -0.58
N TYR A 44 -12.94 -6.73 0.09
CA TYR A 44 -12.38 -5.85 1.11
C TYR A 44 -11.73 -6.62 2.26
N ALA A 45 -12.45 -7.57 2.85
CA ALA A 45 -11.92 -8.40 3.93
C ALA A 45 -10.66 -9.17 3.49
N THR A 46 -10.63 -9.63 2.24
CA THR A 46 -9.48 -10.34 1.66
C THR A 46 -8.26 -9.42 1.49
N ALA A 47 -8.45 -8.18 1.04
CA ALA A 47 -7.37 -7.21 0.90
C ALA A 47 -6.80 -6.80 2.28
N MET A 48 -7.68 -6.53 3.25
CA MET A 48 -7.25 -6.30 4.64
C MET A 48 -6.53 -7.53 5.20
N ALA A 49 -6.93 -8.73 4.75
CA ALA A 49 -6.24 -9.95 5.11
C ALA A 49 -4.80 -10.05 4.55
N GLY A 50 -4.59 -9.61 3.32
CA GLY A 50 -3.26 -9.49 2.73
C GLY A 50 -2.40 -8.41 3.40
N ASP A 51 -2.99 -7.25 3.68
CA ASP A 51 -2.31 -6.12 4.32
C ASP A 51 -1.64 -6.51 5.64
N ARG A 52 -2.37 -7.15 6.56
CA ARG A 52 -1.73 -7.54 7.83
C ARG A 52 -0.75 -8.71 7.67
N ASP A 53 -0.89 -9.58 6.67
CA ASP A 53 0.12 -10.61 6.40
C ASP A 53 1.45 -9.98 5.96
N LEU A 54 1.40 -8.94 5.11
CA LEU A 54 2.58 -8.17 4.74
C LEU A 54 3.20 -7.46 5.96
N LYS A 55 2.37 -6.83 6.80
CA LYS A 55 2.84 -6.18 8.02
C LYS A 55 3.47 -7.16 9.01
N PHE A 56 2.88 -8.33 9.23
CA PHE A 56 3.46 -9.37 10.08
C PHE A 56 4.77 -9.93 9.55
N ARG A 57 5.02 -9.84 8.23
CA ARG A 57 6.31 -10.19 7.62
C ARG A 57 7.35 -9.05 7.68
N GLY A 58 7.06 -7.99 8.44
CA GLY A 58 7.96 -6.86 8.65
C GLY A 58 7.96 -5.84 7.50
N ASN A 59 6.90 -5.78 6.70
CA ASN A 59 6.77 -4.76 5.66
C ASN A 59 5.93 -3.59 6.17
N GLU A 60 6.39 -2.36 5.92
CA GLU A 60 5.53 -1.18 5.95
C GLU A 60 4.73 -1.12 4.66
N VAL A 61 3.40 -0.96 4.73
CA VAL A 61 2.52 -0.97 3.56
C VAL A 61 1.87 0.40 3.41
N PHE A 62 2.05 1.04 2.26
CA PHE A 62 1.38 2.29 1.89
C PHE A 62 0.54 2.10 0.64
N ARG A 63 -0.65 2.68 0.63
CA ARG A 63 -1.59 2.63 -0.49
C ARG A 63 -1.83 4.02 -1.04
N PHE A 64 -1.80 4.13 -2.36
CA PHE A 64 -2.27 5.30 -3.09
C PHE A 64 -3.58 4.96 -3.79
N GLY A 65 -4.56 5.84 -3.67
CA GLY A 65 -5.79 5.77 -4.42
C GLY A 65 -5.55 5.92 -5.92
N HIS A 66 -6.35 5.22 -6.74
CA HIS A 66 -6.33 5.38 -8.20
C HIS A 66 -6.49 6.85 -8.61
N ASP A 67 -7.40 7.58 -7.96
CA ASP A 67 -7.64 8.99 -8.27
C ASP A 67 -6.46 9.89 -7.86
N GLU A 68 -5.67 9.51 -6.84
CA GLU A 68 -4.46 10.24 -6.46
C GLU A 68 -3.37 10.15 -7.53
N LEU A 69 -3.35 9.06 -8.30
CA LEU A 69 -2.33 8.78 -9.30
C LEU A 69 -2.86 8.80 -10.75
N ARG A 70 -4.10 9.28 -10.95
CA ARG A 70 -4.81 9.19 -12.24
C ARG A 70 -4.17 10.05 -13.32
N ASP A 71 -3.69 11.24 -12.98
CA ASP A 71 -3.01 12.15 -13.89
C ASP A 71 -1.59 12.44 -13.40
N ARG A 72 -0.66 12.60 -14.34
CA ARG A 72 0.77 12.71 -14.03
C ARG A 72 1.11 13.97 -13.24
N ASP A 73 0.44 15.08 -13.53
CA ASP A 73 0.79 16.38 -12.97
C ASP A 73 0.31 16.49 -11.51
N GLY A 74 -0.83 15.89 -11.17
CA GLY A 74 -1.32 15.71 -9.81
C GLY A 74 -0.61 14.60 -9.04
N ALA A 75 -0.28 13.47 -9.69
CA ALA A 75 0.40 12.35 -9.04
C ALA A 75 1.83 12.70 -8.60
N ARG A 76 2.55 13.46 -9.43
CA ARG A 76 3.97 13.76 -9.21
C ARG A 76 4.25 14.44 -7.86
N PRO A 77 3.56 15.52 -7.45
CA PRO A 77 3.78 16.12 -6.14
C PRO A 77 3.45 15.16 -4.98
N VAL A 78 2.37 14.38 -5.09
CA VAL A 78 1.96 13.41 -4.04
C VAL A 78 3.06 12.36 -3.81
N VAL A 79 3.52 11.70 -4.87
CA VAL A 79 4.56 10.67 -4.76
C VAL A 79 5.90 11.28 -4.33
N THR A 80 6.23 12.48 -4.83
CA THR A 80 7.48 13.16 -4.45
C THR A 80 7.51 13.47 -2.96
N GLU A 81 6.41 14.01 -2.42
CA GLU A 81 6.34 14.36 -1.01
C GLU A 81 6.32 13.12 -0.10
N PHE A 82 5.61 12.08 -0.52
CA PHE A 82 5.65 10.78 0.15
C PHE A 82 7.09 10.24 0.23
N LEU A 83 7.81 10.18 -0.90
CA LEU A 83 9.17 9.66 -0.94
C LEU A 83 10.15 10.51 -0.12
N ARG A 84 10.00 11.84 -0.14
CA ARG A 84 10.78 12.74 0.74
C ARG A 84 10.56 12.41 2.20
N THR A 85 9.30 12.28 2.61
CA THR A 85 8.94 11.94 3.99
C THR A 85 9.43 10.55 4.39
N LEU A 86 9.34 9.57 3.49
CA LEU A 86 9.77 8.20 3.73
C LEU A 86 11.29 8.08 3.89
N LEU A 87 12.04 8.84 3.08
CA LEU A 87 13.50 8.78 3.03
C LEU A 87 14.20 9.81 3.94
N ASP A 88 13.43 10.67 4.62
CA ASP A 88 13.99 11.64 5.57
C ASP A 88 14.67 10.88 6.74
N PRO A 89 15.98 11.08 6.94
CA PRO A 89 16.75 10.35 7.96
C PRO A 89 16.48 10.82 9.40
N SER A 90 15.50 11.70 9.64
CA SER A 90 15.15 12.18 10.97
C SER A 90 14.99 11.02 11.98
N PRO A 91 15.81 10.97 13.05
CA PRO A 91 15.85 9.84 13.97
C PRO A 91 14.59 9.86 14.85
N GLY A 92 13.63 8.95 14.61
CA GLY A 92 12.45 8.90 15.48
C GLY A 92 11.23 8.10 15.03
N ARG A 93 11.25 7.36 13.92
CA ARG A 93 10.14 6.43 13.62
C ARG A 93 10.26 5.14 14.45
N SER A 94 10.21 5.25 15.77
CA SER A 94 9.83 4.12 16.61
C SER A 94 8.30 4.04 16.60
N PHE A 95 7.74 3.19 15.75
CA PHE A 95 6.37 2.74 15.96
C PHE A 95 6.38 1.80 17.17
N SER A 96 6.26 2.36 18.37
CA SER A 96 5.98 1.60 19.58
C SER A 96 4.54 1.13 19.48
N VAL A 97 4.34 -0.16 19.20
CA VAL A 97 3.05 -0.82 19.39
C VAL A 97 2.93 -1.09 20.88
N GLY A 98 2.11 -0.31 21.56
CA GLY A 98 1.61 -0.63 22.90
C GLY A 98 0.52 -1.69 22.85
#